data_AF-A0A839TFR6-F1
#
_entry.id   AF-A0A839TFR6-F1
#
_cell.length_a   1.000
_cell.length_b   1.000
_cell.length_c   1.000
_cell.angle_alpha   90.00
_cell.angle_beta   90.00
_cell.angle_gamma   90.00
#
_symmetry.space_group_name_H-M   'P 1'
#
loop_
_entity.id
_entity.type
_entity.pdbx_description
1 polymer ?
#
loop_
_entity_poly.entity_id
_entity_poly.type
_entity_poly.pdbx_seq_one_letter_code
_entity_poly.pdbx_strand_id
1 'polypeptide(L)'
;MSKWTMKSFSILVIFTLLNLLNFSYIYLSDQLYKFSDLWGDVYWIATGLIGIIIGIIGVISLGSRMLFSIISILEILWGFGLLALLFLALGITSM
;
A
#
# COMPACT_ATOMS: atom_id res chain seq x y z
N MET A 1 -22.81 1.30 -11.30
CA MET A 1 -21.75 0.30 -11.03
C MET A 1 -22.41 -1.05 -10.76
N SER A 2 -21.98 -2.14 -11.41
CA SER A 2 -22.64 -3.45 -11.23
C SER A 2 -22.33 -4.06 -9.86
N LYS A 3 -23.21 -4.95 -9.35
CA LYS A 3 -22.96 -5.70 -8.10
C LYS A 3 -21.64 -6.49 -8.16
N TRP A 4 -21.28 -7.01 -9.32
CA TRP A 4 -20.02 -7.75 -9.53
C TRP A 4 -18.80 -6.83 -9.45
N THR A 5 -18.88 -5.67 -10.09
CA THR A 5 -17.81 -4.66 -10.06
C THR A 5 -17.52 -4.22 -8.63
N MET A 6 -18.55 -3.96 -7.81
CA MET A 6 -18.38 -3.62 -6.39
C MET A 6 -17.71 -4.74 -5.59
N LYS A 7 -18.10 -6.01 -5.81
CA LYS A 7 -17.48 -7.15 -5.13
C LYS A 7 -16.00 -7.27 -5.47
N SER A 8 -15.65 -7.14 -6.76
CA SER A 8 -14.26 -7.19 -7.21
C SER A 8 -13.41 -6.08 -6.56
N PHE A 9 -13.92 -4.85 -6.49
CA PHE A 9 -13.19 -3.76 -5.81
C PHE A 9 -13.05 -4.00 -4.30
N SER A 10 -14.09 -4.52 -3.64
CA SER A 10 -14.00 -4.86 -2.21
C SER A 10 -12.93 -5.92 -1.93
N ILE A 11 -12.81 -6.93 -2.80
CA ILE A 11 -11.77 -7.95 -2.68
C ILE A 11 -10.39 -7.33 -2.93
N LEU A 12 -10.30 -6.46 -3.94
CA LEU A 12 -9.05 -5.83 -4.34
C LEU A 12 -8.49 -4.95 -3.21
N VAL A 13 -9.32 -4.10 -2.60
CA VAL A 13 -8.98 -3.29 -1.41
C VAL A 13 -8.50 -4.16 -0.23
N ILE A 14 -9.14 -5.29 0.04
CA ILE A 14 -8.66 -6.19 1.11
C ILE A 14 -7.30 -6.79 0.75
N PHE A 15 -7.11 -7.19 -0.50
CA PHE A 15 -5.89 -7.81 -0.96
C PHE A 15 -4.69 -6.84 -0.95
N THR A 16 -4.88 -5.59 -1.37
CA THR A 16 -3.83 -4.56 -1.27
C THR A 16 -3.47 -4.24 0.17
N LEU A 17 -4.45 -4.12 1.08
CA LEU A 17 -4.17 -3.90 2.49
C LEU A 17 -3.30 -5.03 3.07
N LEU A 18 -3.63 -6.29 2.77
CA LEU A 18 -2.84 -7.44 3.22
C LEU A 18 -1.42 -7.41 2.64
N ASN A 19 -1.27 -6.99 1.38
CA ASN A 19 0.04 -6.86 0.75
C ASN A 19 0.88 -5.75 1.42
N LEU A 20 0.29 -4.59 1.71
CA LEU A 20 0.94 -3.49 2.44
C LEU A 20 1.43 -3.95 3.81
N LEU A 21 0.60 -4.67 4.56
CA LEU A 21 0.95 -5.19 5.88
C LEU A 21 2.07 -6.24 5.82
N ASN A 22 1.98 -7.19 4.89
CA ASN A 22 3.02 -8.20 4.69
C ASN A 22 4.35 -7.55 4.31
N PHE A 23 4.31 -6.53 3.46
CA PHE A 23 5.50 -5.78 3.08
C PHE A 23 6.11 -5.02 4.27
N SER A 24 5.29 -4.33 5.07
CA SER A 24 5.76 -3.67 6.29
C SER A 24 6.40 -4.67 7.27
N TYR A 25 5.86 -5.89 7.37
CA TYR A 25 6.44 -6.94 8.18
C TYR A 25 7.81 -7.39 7.65
N ILE A 26 7.94 -7.62 6.34
CA ILE A 26 9.22 -7.97 5.70
C ILE A 26 10.26 -6.85 5.91
N TYR A 27 9.83 -5.59 5.87
CA TYR A 27 10.70 -4.45 6.15
C TYR A 27 11.18 -4.39 7.59
N LEU A 28 10.27 -4.45 8.55
CA LEU A 28 10.63 -4.37 9.96
C LEU A 28 11.43 -5.60 10.44
N SER A 29 11.32 -6.73 9.73
CA SER A 29 12.11 -7.94 10.00
C SER A 29 13.48 -7.96 9.32
N ASP A 30 13.91 -6.83 8.75
CA ASP A 30 15.24 -6.61 8.20
C ASP A 30 15.61 -7.61 7.08
N GLN A 31 14.60 -8.12 6.36
CA GLN A 31 14.83 -9.03 5.23
C GLN A 31 14.98 -8.30 3.89
N LEU A 32 14.86 -6.97 3.90
CA LEU A 32 14.90 -6.17 2.68
C LEU A 32 16.29 -6.04 2.06
N TYR A 33 17.39 -6.19 2.82
CA TYR A 33 18.75 -6.26 2.26
C TYR A 33 18.96 -7.46 1.31
N LYS A 34 18.08 -8.47 1.37
CA LYS A 34 18.13 -9.65 0.47
C LYS A 34 17.57 -9.35 -0.91
N PHE A 35 16.77 -8.30 -1.06
CA PHE A 35 16.44 -7.74 -2.36
C PHE A 35 17.61 -6.86 -2.78
N SER A 36 18.24 -7.15 -3.92
CA SER A 36 19.27 -6.27 -4.48
C SER A 36 18.75 -4.82 -4.55
N ASP A 37 19.56 -3.84 -4.14
CA ASP A 37 19.17 -2.44 -3.90
C ASP A 37 18.13 -1.89 -4.89
N LEU A 38 18.38 -2.04 -6.20
CA LEU A 38 17.54 -1.45 -7.24
C LEU A 38 16.14 -2.06 -7.34
N TRP A 39 16.01 -3.36 -7.07
CA TRP A 39 14.72 -4.05 -7.10
C TRP A 39 13.94 -3.83 -5.80
N GLY A 40 14.63 -3.61 -4.68
CA GLY A 40 14.02 -3.16 -3.43
C GLY A 40 13.31 -1.83 -3.64
N ASP A 41 14.03 -0.80 -4.08
CA ASP A 41 13.50 0.56 -4.26
C ASP A 41 12.28 0.60 -5.19
N VAL A 42 12.34 -0.08 -6.34
CA VAL A 42 11.21 -0.16 -7.27
C VAL A 42 10.00 -0.82 -6.62
N TYR A 43 10.22 -1.89 -5.85
CA TYR A 43 9.13 -2.60 -5.18
C TYR A 43 8.50 -1.76 -4.06
N TRP A 44 9.28 -0.98 -3.33
CA TRP A 44 8.81 -0.02 -2.33
C TRP A 44 7.90 1.04 -2.95
N ILE A 45 8.39 1.70 -4.00
CA ILE A 45 7.66 2.77 -4.69
C ILE A 45 6.35 2.21 -5.27
N ALA A 46 6.44 1.06 -5.95
CA ALA A 46 5.27 0.41 -6.54
C ALA A 46 4.23 0.03 -5.48
N THR A 47 4.66 -0.58 -4.37
CA THR A 47 3.75 -1.03 -3.29
C THR A 47 3.07 0.15 -2.60
N GLY A 48 3.81 1.22 -2.31
CA GLY A 48 3.26 2.44 -1.72
C GLY A 48 2.25 3.14 -2.66
N LEU A 49 2.60 3.30 -3.94
CA LEU A 49 1.71 3.93 -4.92
C LEU A 49 0.46 3.12 -5.21
N ILE A 50 0.58 1.79 -5.33
CA ILE A 50 -0.57 0.90 -5.54
C ILE A 50 -1.55 1.02 -4.36
N GLY A 51 -1.03 1.02 -3.12
CA GLY A 51 -1.86 1.23 -1.92
C GLY A 51 -2.63 2.54 -1.94
N ILE A 52 -1.97 3.63 -2.33
CA ILE A 52 -2.62 4.96 -2.45
C ILE A 52 -3.69 4.95 -3.53
N ILE A 53 -3.38 4.45 -4.73
CA ILE A 53 -4.31 4.44 -5.87
C ILE A 53 -5.55 3.59 -5.57
N ILE A 54 -5.35 2.37 -5.05
CA ILE A 54 -6.46 1.49 -4.70
C ILE A 54 -7.29 2.07 -3.56
N GLY A 55 -6.65 2.65 -2.54
CA GLY A 55 -7.38 3.33 -1.47
C GLY A 55 -8.21 4.51 -1.96
N ILE A 56 -7.69 5.36 -2.87
CA ILE A 56 -8.48 6.46 -3.46
C ILE A 56 -9.69 5.91 -4.22
N ILE A 57 -9.48 4.86 -5.04
CA ILE A 57 -10.56 4.21 -5.78
C ILE A 57 -11.57 3.61 -4.80
N GLY A 58 -11.12 3.01 -3.70
CA GLY A 58 -11.96 2.43 -2.65
C GLY A 58 -12.84 3.48 -1.97
N VAL A 59 -12.31 4.65 -1.64
CA VAL A 59 -13.10 5.77 -1.09
C VAL A 59 -14.16 6.23 -2.08
N ILE A 60 -13.81 6.43 -3.35
CA ILE A 60 -14.74 6.94 -4.37
C ILE A 60 -15.84 5.90 -4.70
N SER A 61 -15.46 4.62 -4.81
CA SER A 61 -16.35 3.57 -5.32
C SER A 61 -17.12 2.81 -4.24
N LEU A 62 -16.55 2.68 -3.03
CA LEU A 62 -17.12 1.93 -1.91
C LEU A 62 -17.45 2.81 -0.70
N GLY A 63 -17.24 4.14 -0.78
CA GLY A 63 -17.36 5.08 0.34
C GLY A 63 -18.72 5.12 1.04
N SER A 64 -19.80 4.69 0.37
CA SER A 64 -21.12 4.53 0.99
C SER A 64 -21.16 3.45 2.09
N ARG A 65 -20.15 2.57 2.13
CA ARG A 65 -19.97 1.55 3.17
C ARG A 65 -18.87 2.01 4.11
N MET A 66 -19.27 2.40 5.32
CA MET A 66 -18.38 2.96 6.34
C MET A 66 -17.10 2.12 6.55
N LEU A 67 -17.23 0.80 6.62
CA LEU A 67 -16.11 -0.12 6.85
C LEU A 67 -15.08 -0.08 5.70
N PHE A 68 -15.53 -0.11 4.45
CA PHE A 68 -14.63 -0.03 3.29
C PHE A 68 -14.02 1.35 3.12
N SER A 69 -14.75 2.41 3.48
CA SER A 69 -14.20 3.77 3.51
C SER A 69 -13.03 3.87 4.50
N ILE A 70 -13.19 3.35 5.71
CA ILE A 70 -12.12 3.31 6.72
C ILE A 70 -10.91 2.53 6.22
N ILE A 71 -11.14 1.33 5.67
CA ILE A 71 -10.04 0.50 5.12
C ILE A 71 -9.31 1.24 4.01
N SER A 72 -10.05 1.88 3.10
CA SER A 72 -9.47 2.60 1.97
C SER A 72 -8.64 3.82 2.42
N ILE A 73 -9.10 4.53 3.45
CA ILE A 73 -8.32 5.62 4.09
C ILE A 73 -7.05 5.07 4.73
N LEU A 74 -7.13 3.92 5.41
CA LEU A 74 -5.95 3.26 5.98
C LEU A 74 -4.95 2.87 4.90
N GLU A 75 -5.38 2.32 3.76
CA GLU A 75 -4.50 2.02 2.63
C GLU A 75 -3.76 3.26 2.12
N ILE A 76 -4.46 4.39 1.99
CA ILE A 76 -3.86 5.67 1.58
C ILE A 76 -2.78 6.09 2.58
N LEU A 77 -3.12 6.14 3.87
CA LEU A 77 -2.20 6.55 4.92
C LEU A 77 -0.99 5.63 4.99
N TRP A 78 -1.19 4.32 4.86
CA TRP A 78 -0.11 3.33 4.89
C TRP A 78 0.79 3.43 3.66
N GLY A 79 0.20 3.65 2.47
CA GLY A 79 0.96 3.86 1.24
C GLY A 79 1.84 5.11 1.32
N PHE A 80 1.32 6.22 1.85
CA PHE A 80 2.14 7.41 2.15
C PHE A 80 3.21 7.12 3.20
N GLY A 81 2.88 6.36 4.25
CA GLY A 81 3.84 5.95 5.28
C GLY A 81 5.01 5.16 4.72
N LEU A 82 4.75 4.21 3.81
CA LEU A 82 5.80 3.45 3.12
C LEU A 82 6.68 4.34 2.25
N LEU A 83 6.10 5.26 1.48
CA LEU A 83 6.88 6.18 0.67
C LEU A 83 7.75 7.10 1.55
N ALA A 84 7.22 7.60 2.67
CA ALA A 84 7.99 8.41 3.61
C ALA A 84 9.16 7.63 4.24
N LEU A 85 8.93 6.37 4.61
CA LEU A 85 9.97 5.47 5.12
C LEU A 85 11.07 5.22 4.08
N LEU A 86 10.70 5.08 2.80
CA LEU A 86 11.68 4.96 1.70
C LEU A 86 12.57 6.21 1.61
N PHE A 87 11.98 7.41 1.59
CA PHE A 87 12.74 8.66 1.51
C PHE A 87 13.65 8.85 2.73
N LEU A 88 13.20 8.44 3.92
CA LEU A 88 14.04 8.42 5.12
C LEU A 88 15.21 7.45 4.97
N ALA A 89 14.98 6.24 4.46
CA ALA A 89 16.03 5.25 4.23
C ALA A 89 17.08 5.72 3.19
N LEU A 90 16.62 6.32 2.08
CA LEU A 90 17.49 6.91 1.06
C LEU A 90 18.29 8.11 1.62
N GLY A 91 17.68 8.92 2.48
CA GLY A 91 18.36 10.05 3.12
C GLY A 91 19.48 9.63 4.09
N ILE A 92 19.31 8.51 4.80
CA ILE A 92 20.32 7.96 5.70
C ILE A 92 21.47 7.30 4.93
N THR A 93 21.16 6.58 3.85
CA THR A 93 22.14 5.81 3.06
C THR A 93 22.94 6.67 2.07
N SER A 94 22.50 7.90 1.79
CA SER A 94 23.20 8.86 0.93
C SER A 94 24.18 9.80 1.66
N MET A 95 24.28 9.69 3.00
CA MET A 95 25.30 10.35 3.83
C MET A 95 26.51 9.44 4.04
#